data_AF-A0A3B9ZQ43-F1
#
_entry.id   AF-A0A3B9ZQ43-F1
#
_cell.length_a   1.000
_cell.length_b   1.000
_cell.length_c   1.000
_cell.angle_alpha   90.00
_cell.angle_beta   90.00
_cell.angle_gamma   90.00
#
_symmetry.space_group_name_H-M   'P 1'
#
loop_
_entity.id
_entity.type
_entity.pdbx_description
1 polymer ?
#
loop_
_entity_poly.entity_id
_entity_poly.type
_entity_poly.pdbx_seq_one_letter_code
_entity_poly.pdbx_strand_id
1 'polypeptide(L)' 'MDEEQFLMKGDFVRIDGINAVVVGTDEDDNIPEDHIAVFFGSAIAKRESEGGLGNPAPQVWIVPIDLCEDGLEPEYLEE' A
#
# COMPACT_ATOMS: atom_id res chain seq x y z
N MET A 1 9.64 -19.09 14.36
CA MET A 1 10.55 -18.71 13.27
C MET A 1 9.82 -17.58 12.63
N ASP A 2 10.22 -16.35 12.96
CA ASP A 2 9.69 -15.16 12.33
C ASP A 2 10.05 -15.27 10.85
N GLU A 3 9.06 -15.51 10.02
CA GLU A 3 9.23 -15.44 8.57
C GLU A 3 9.58 -13.97 8.30
N GLU A 4 10.80 -13.71 7.87
CA GLU A 4 11.22 -12.41 7.35
C GLU A 4 10.21 -12.03 6.27
N GLN A 5 9.28 -11.13 6.58
CA GLN A 5 8.29 -10.67 5.61
C GLN A 5 9.01 -9.83 4.58
N PHE A 6 9.30 -10.48 3.45
CA PHE A 6 9.95 -9.84 2.32
C PHE A 6 8.90 -9.03 1.55
N LEU A 7 8.73 -7.76 1.92
CA LEU A 7 7.79 -6.85 1.27
C LEU A 7 8.41 -6.22 0.02
N MET A 8 7.72 -6.33 -1.10
CA MET A 8 8.12 -5.79 -2.39
C MET A 8 7.13 -4.71 -2.85
N LYS A 9 7.59 -3.85 -3.75
CA LYS A 9 6.72 -2.87 -4.43
C LYS A 9 5.56 -3.58 -5.13
N GLY A 10 4.35 -3.09 -4.88
CA GLY A 10 3.12 -3.66 -5.40
C GLY A 10 2.42 -4.63 -4.45
N ASP A 11 3.08 -5.05 -3.37
CA ASP A 11 2.43 -5.88 -2.35
C ASP A 11 1.33 -5.10 -1.63
N PHE A 12 0.24 -5.80 -1.32
CA PHE A 12 -0.82 -5.26 -0.49
C PHE A 12 -0.48 -5.52 0.97
N VAL A 13 -0.54 -4.47 1.77
CA VAL A 13 -0.30 -4.51 3.22
C VAL A 13 -1.45 -3.84 3.95
N ARG A 14 -1.59 -4.17 5.24
CA ARG A 14 -2.59 -3.55 6.11
C ARG A 14 -1.91 -2.93 7.32
N ILE A 15 -2.26 -1.69 7.64
CA ILE A 15 -1.72 -0.94 8.76
C ILE A 15 -2.89 -0.38 9.55
N ASP A 16 -2.98 -0.73 10.84
CA ASP A 16 -4.09 -0.33 11.72
C ASP A 16 -5.48 -0.56 11.11
N GLY A 17 -5.65 -1.71 10.46
CA GLY A 17 -6.91 -2.07 9.82
C GLY A 17 -7.17 -1.44 8.45
N ILE A 18 -6.28 -0.58 7.93
CA ILE A 18 -6.41 0.13 6.65
C ILE A 18 -5.54 -0.54 5.58
N ASN A 19 -6.12 -0.87 4.42
CA ASN A 19 -5.37 -1.44 3.30
C ASN A 19 -4.53 -0.36 2.60
N ALA A 20 -3.30 -0.73 2.26
CA ALA A 20 -2.36 0.06 1.50
C ALA A 20 -1.62 -0.81 0.49
N VAL A 21 -0.88 -0.18 -0.41
CA VAL A 21 0.03 -0.85 -1.34
C VAL A 21 1.44 -0.33 -1.12
N VAL A 22 2.41 -1.22 -1.12
CA VAL A 22 3.83 -0.86 -1.04
C VAL A 22 4.23 -0.15 -2.34
N VAL A 23 4.76 1.06 -2.23
CA VAL A 23 5.25 1.87 -3.36
C VAL A 23 6.75 2.14 -3.29
N GLY A 24 7.40 1.79 -2.18
CA GLY A 24 8.84 1.91 -1.98
C GLY A 24 9.36 0.98 -0.89
N THR A 25 10.62 0.57 -1.02
CA THR A 25 11.34 -0.29 -0.07
C THR A 25 12.66 0.37 0.35
N ASP A 26 13.37 -0.21 1.30
CA ASP A 26 14.71 0.20 1.75
C ASP A 26 15.78 0.19 0.63
N GLU A 27 15.50 -0.43 -0.51
CA GLU A 27 16.31 -0.31 -1.73
C GLU A 27 16.22 1.09 -2.40
N ASP A 28 15.27 1.93 -2.02
CA ASP A 28 15.13 3.31 -2.51
C ASP A 28 15.89 4.32 -1.62
N ASP A 29 16.62 5.25 -2.24
CA ASP A 29 17.51 6.24 -1.57
C ASP A 29 16.88 7.08 -0.42
N ASN A 30 15.55 7.10 -0.29
CA ASN A 30 14.83 7.93 0.69
C ASN A 30 14.04 7.12 1.73
N ILE A 31 14.23 5.81 1.78
CA ILE A 31 13.51 4.91 2.69
C ILE A 31 14.53 4.31 3.67
N PRO A 32 14.35 4.49 4.99
CA PRO A 32 15.23 3.90 5.98
C PRO A 32 15.21 2.36 5.92
N GLU A 33 16.26 1.73 6.42
CA GLU A 33 16.25 0.29 6.72
C GLU A 33 15.04 -0.06 7.62
N ASP A 34 14.49 -1.26 7.42
CA ASP A 34 13.30 -1.77 8.12
C ASP A 34 12.02 -0.93 7.93
N HIS A 35 11.98 -0.05 6.92
CA HIS A 35 10.81 0.74 6.57
C HIS A 35 10.38 0.50 5.12
N ILE A 36 9.09 0.73 4.87
CA ILE A 36 8.52 0.76 3.53
C ILE A 36 7.71 2.03 3.33
N ALA A 37 7.62 2.48 2.08
CA ALA A 37 6.69 3.52 1.69
C ALA A 37 5.39 2.88 1.21
N VAL A 38 4.28 3.26 1.82
CA VAL A 38 2.95 2.74 1.51
C VAL A 38 2.04 3.83 0.97
N PHE A 39 1.25 3.47 -0.02
CA PHE A 39 0.16 4.28 -0.54
C PHE A 39 -1.16 3.76 0.04
N PHE A 40 -1.78 4.58 0.89
CA PHE A 40 -3.15 4.33 1.32
C PHE A 40 -4.09 4.72 0.19
N GLY A 41 -4.71 3.72 -0.43
CA GLY A 41 -5.73 3.94 -1.44
C GLY A 41 -6.80 4.92 -0.92
N SER A 42 -7.34 5.74 -1.82
CA SER A 42 -8.50 6.56 -1.48
C SER A 42 -9.62 5.67 -0.93
N ALA A 43 -10.27 6.04 0.18
CA ALA A 43 -11.48 5.39 0.70
C ALA A 43 -12.68 5.35 -0.27
N ILE A 44 -12.47 5.79 -1.52
CA ILE A 44 -13.44 6.03 -2.58
C ILE A 44 -12.98 5.45 -3.93
N ALA A 45 -12.24 4.34 -3.96
CA ALA A 45 -12.17 3.56 -5.21
C ALA A 45 -13.61 3.10 -5.54
N LYS A 46 -14.24 3.48 -6.65
CA LYS A 46 -13.83 3.22 -8.05
C LYS A 46 -14.48 4.24 -9.01
N ARG A 47 -13.98 4.37 -10.25
CA ARG A 47 -14.80 4.90 -11.36
C ARG A 47 -14.74 3.97 -12.56
N GLU A 48 -15.86 3.30 -12.83
CA GLU A 48 -16.20 2.74 -14.15
C GLU A 48 -16.64 3.85 -15.13
N SER A 49 -16.72 5.11 -14.70
CA SER A 49 -17.35 6.22 -15.44
C SER A 49 -16.41 7.07 -16.31
N GLU A 50 -15.16 6.67 -16.54
CA GLU A 50 -14.17 7.35 -17.42
C GLU A 50 -14.09 8.90 -17.33
N GLY A 51 -14.29 9.52 -16.17
CA GLY A 51 -14.26 10.99 -16.10
C GLY A 51 -14.14 11.57 -14.70
N GLY A 52 -13.10 12.38 -14.49
CA GLY A 52 -12.88 13.29 -13.35
C GLY A 52 -11.47 13.20 -12.75
N LEU A 53 -11.00 14.32 -12.16
CA LEU A 53 -9.59 14.64 -11.82
C LEU A 53 -8.84 13.72 -10.83
N GLY A 54 -9.37 12.53 -10.49
CA GLY A 54 -8.78 11.63 -9.49
C GLY A 54 -8.80 12.21 -8.06
N ASN A 55 -8.29 11.45 -7.09
CA ASN A 55 -8.00 11.99 -5.75
C ASN A 55 -6.71 12.85 -5.87
N PRO A 56 -6.77 14.18 -5.67
CA PRO A 56 -5.65 15.08 -5.99
C PRO A 56 -4.48 15.01 -4.99
N ALA A 57 -4.63 14.27 -3.89
CA ALA A 57 -3.62 14.17 -2.84
C ALA A 57 -3.39 12.70 -2.45
N PRO A 58 -2.66 11.92 -3.28
CA PRO A 58 -2.15 10.62 -2.85
C PRO A 58 -1.30 10.81 -1.59
N GLN A 59 -1.61 10.08 -0.52
CA GLN A 59 -0.79 10.10 0.68
C GLN A 59 0.13 8.89 0.69
N VAL A 60 1.43 9.16 0.62
CA VAL A 60 2.48 8.17 0.79
C VAL A 60 3.07 8.35 2.18
N TRP A 61 3.14 7.25 2.94
CA TRP A 61 3.64 7.24 4.31
C TRP A 61 4.84 6.29 4.37
N ILE A 62 5.90 6.69 5.06
CA ILE A 62 7.02 5.80 5.36
C ILE A 62 6.75 5.21 6.75
N VAL A 63 6.64 3.89 6.83
CA VAL A 63 6.27 3.18 8.06
C VAL A 63 7.23 2.02 8.31
N PRO A 64 7.48 1.68 9.58
CA PRO A 64 8.16 0.44 9.94
C PRO A 64 7.44 -0.81 9.41
N ILE A 65 8.22 -1.82 8.98
CA ILE A 65 7.69 -3.10 8.47
C ILE A 65 6.92 -3.85 9.58
N ASP A 66 7.32 -3.72 10.84
CA ASP A 66 6.70 -4.40 11.99
C ASP A 66 5.26 -3.93 12.31
N LEU A 67 4.83 -2.81 11.73
CA LEU A 67 3.46 -2.31 11.80
C LEU A 67 2.56 -2.85 10.68
N CYS A 68 3.12 -3.61 9.74
CA CYS A 68 2.40 -4.11 8.57
C CYS A 68 1.89 -5.54 8.81
N GLU A 69 0.64 -5.75 8.45
CA GLU A 69 0.00 -7.07 8.35
C GLU A 69 -0.21 -7.41 6.86
N ASP A 70 -0.46 -8.69 6.55
CA ASP A 70 -0.82 -9.10 5.20
C ASP A 70 -2.07 -8.34 4.71
N GLY A 71 -1.96 -7.75 3.52
CA GLY A 71 -3.08 -7.03 2.90
C GLY A 71 -4.19 -7.96 2.43
N LEU A 72 -5.39 -7.41 2.28
CA LEU A 72 -6.49 -8.13 1.63
C LEU A 72 -6.24 -8.20 0.12
N GLU A 73 -6.42 -9.39 -0.45
CA GLU A 73 -6.46 -9.55 -1.91
C GLU A 73 -7.62 -8.72 -2.49
N PRO A 74 -7.42 -8.02 -3.62
CA PRO A 74 -8.47 -7.24 -4.24
C PRO A 74 -9.59 -8.16 -4.76
N GLU A 75 -10.83 -7.91 -4.34
CA GLU A 75 -12.00 -8.53 -4.94
C GLU A 75 -12.39 -7.78 -6.23
N TYR A 76 -12.34 -8.50 -7.35
CA TYR A 76 -12.84 -8.00 -8.63
C TYR A 76 -14.33 -8.35 -8.75
N LEU A 77 -15.17 -7.37 -9.09
CA LEU A 77 -16.55 -7.65 -9.47
C LEU A 77 -16.53 -8.37 -10.83
N GLU A 78 -17.12 -9.56 -10.91
CA GLU A 78 -17.37 -10.24 -12.19
C GLU A 78 -18.40 -9.42 -13.00
N GLU A 79 -18.13 -9.24 -14.30
CA GLU A 79 -18.95 -8.45 -15.25
C GLU A 79 -20.33 -9.07 -15.54
#